data_AF-A0A951I2T9-F1
#
_entry.id   AF-A0A951I2T9-F1
#
_cell.length_a   1.000
_cell.length_b   1.000
_cell.length_c   1.000
_cell.angle_alpha   90.00
_cell.angle_beta   90.00
_cell.angle_gamma   90.00
#
_symmetry.space_group_name_H-M   'P 1'
#
loop_
_entity.id
_entity.type
_entity.pdbx_description
1 polymer ?
#
loop_
_entity_poly.entity_id
_entity_poly.type
_entity_poly.pdbx_seq_one_letter_code
_entity_poly.pdbx_strand_id
1 'polypeptide(L)' 'MRQKRGWTQSKLAARAGVSQPFIAKLESGNFKNIELKTLVRIAAALNASLEIRMTSDRKRELVPETTKASSRLHT' A
#
# COMPACT_ATOMS: atom_id res chain seq x y z
N MET A 1 -0.50 13.20 10.18
CA MET A 1 -1.66 13.08 11.11
C MET A 1 -1.25 13.20 12.59
N ARG A 2 -0.26 12.45 13.08
CA ARG A 2 0.23 12.61 14.47
C ARG A 2 0.77 14.01 14.78
N GLN A 3 1.47 14.63 13.80
CA GLN A 3 2.07 15.96 13.94
C GLN A 3 1.02 17.05 14.14
N LYS A 4 -0.10 16.99 13.40
CA LYS A 4 -1.27 17.87 13.58
C LYS A 4 -1.89 17.77 14.98
N ARG A 5 -1.59 16.69 15.72
CA ARG A 5 -2.03 16.46 17.10
C ARG A 5 -0.94 16.70 18.14
N GLY A 6 0.25 17.16 17.73
CA GLY A 6 1.41 17.34 18.61
C GLY A 6 1.96 16.02 19.19
N TRP A 7 1.75 14.88 18.54
CA TRP A 7 2.19 13.58 19.08
C TRP A 7 3.58 13.19 18.58
N THR A 8 4.40 12.69 19.51
CA THR A 8 5.65 11.99 19.21
C THR A 8 5.36 10.63 18.56
N GLN A 9 6.37 10.03 17.92
CA GLN A 9 6.25 8.67 17.39
C GLN A 9 5.99 7.66 18.51
N SER A 10 6.65 7.79 19.67
CA SER A 10 6.41 6.93 20.84
C SER A 10 4.97 7.01 21.33
N LYS A 11 4.35 8.19 21.30
CA LYS A 11 2.94 8.37 21.70
C LYS A 11 1.98 7.67 20.74
N LEU A 12 2.24 7.74 19.43
CA LEU A 12 1.45 6.98 18.45
C LEU A 12 1.68 5.47 18.62
N ALA A 13 2.92 5.05 18.81
CA ALA A 13 3.30 3.65 19.00
C ALA A 13 2.60 3.03 20.21
N ALA A 14 2.62 3.71 21.36
CA ALA A 14 1.93 3.27 22.56
C ALA A 14 0.42 3.12 22.34
N ARG A 15 -0.22 4.10 21.67
CA ARG A 15 -1.66 4.04 21.36
C ARG A 15 -2.03 2.95 20.36
N ALA A 16 -1.18 2.71 19.37
CA ALA A 16 -1.38 1.64 18.40
C ALA A 16 -0.95 0.27 18.94
N GLY A 17 -0.24 0.21 20.08
CA GLY A 17 0.37 -0.98 20.68
C GLY A 17 1.46 -1.62 19.80
N VAL A 18 2.25 -0.79 19.13
CA VAL A 18 3.42 -1.20 18.33
C VAL A 18 4.67 -0.53 18.88
N SER A 19 5.86 -0.89 18.38
CA SER A 19 7.10 -0.26 18.81
C SER A 19 7.29 1.12 18.15
N GLN A 20 8.01 2.02 18.82
CA GLN A 20 8.36 3.31 18.21
C GLN A 20 9.23 3.16 16.94
N PRO A 21 10.22 2.25 16.89
CA PRO A 21 10.98 1.99 15.66
C PRO A 21 10.09 1.51 14.50
N PHE A 22 9.02 0.75 14.80
CA PHE A 22 8.04 0.37 13.78
C PHE A 22 7.34 1.60 13.19
N ILE A 23 6.87 2.54 14.02
CA ILE A 23 6.27 3.79 13.54
C ILE A 23 7.26 4.62 12.74
N ALA A 24 8.52 4.72 13.18
CA ALA A 24 9.56 5.44 12.44
C ALA A 24 9.80 4.82 11.05
N LYS A 25 9.89 3.48 10.97
CA LYS A 25 10.05 2.76 9.70
C LYS A 25 8.83 2.92 8.79
N LEU A 26 7.62 2.86 9.35
CA LEU A 26 6.39 3.12 8.61
C LEU A 26 6.38 4.54 8.00
N GLU A 27 6.76 5.55 8.77
CA GLU A 27 6.82 6.95 8.32
C GLU A 27 7.94 7.20 7.30
N SER A 28 8.98 6.37 7.28
CA SER A 28 10.07 6.45 6.28
C SER A 28 9.67 5.96 4.88
N GLY A 29 8.52 5.29 4.75
CA GLY A 29 8.06 4.69 3.49
C GLY A 29 8.79 3.39 3.09
N ASN A 30 9.87 3.01 3.77
CA ASN A 30 10.61 1.77 3.48
C ASN A 30 10.05 0.56 4.26
N PHE A 31 8.75 0.33 4.14
CA PHE A 31 8.07 -0.76 4.82
C PHE A 31 7.43 -1.72 3.81
N LYS A 32 8.01 -2.91 3.68
CA LYS A 32 7.45 -4.03 2.91
C LYS A 32 6.70 -4.96 3.87
N ASN A 33 5.60 -5.54 3.41
CA ASN A 33 4.82 -6.56 4.12
C ASN A 33 4.28 -6.11 5.49
N ILE A 34 3.57 -4.98 5.53
CA ILE A 34 2.81 -4.62 6.74
C ILE A 34 1.55 -5.48 6.86
N GLU A 35 1.29 -5.98 8.06
CA GLU A 35 0.03 -6.66 8.36
C GLU A 35 -1.13 -5.67 8.33
N LEU A 36 -2.23 -6.07 7.68
CA LEU A 36 -3.45 -5.27 7.66
C LEU A 36 -3.98 -4.97 9.08
N LYS A 37 -3.93 -5.95 9.99
CA LYS A 37 -4.30 -5.77 11.40
C LYS A 37 -3.55 -4.60 12.04
N THR A 38 -2.27 -4.43 11.70
CA THR A 38 -1.45 -3.34 12.23
C THR A 38 -1.86 -1.99 11.65
N LEU A 39 -2.18 -1.91 10.36
CA LEU A 39 -2.76 -0.70 9.75
C LEU A 39 -4.08 -0.29 10.42
N VAL A 40 -4.97 -1.25 10.70
CA VAL A 40 -6.24 -1.00 11.41
C VAL A 40 -6.00 -0.39 12.79
N ARG A 41 -5.06 -0.94 13.57
CA ARG A 41 -4.71 -0.41 14.91
C ARG A 41 -4.16 1.01 14.85
N ILE A 42 -3.36 1.32 13.85
CA ILE A 42 -2.79 2.66 13.65
C ILE A 42 -3.89 3.65 13.24
N ALA A 43 -4.79 3.27 12.34
CA ALA A 43 -5.94 4.08 11.96
C ALA A 43 -6.83 4.39 13.17
N ALA A 44 -7.15 3.37 13.98
CA ALA A 44 -7.89 3.53 15.23
C ALA A 44 -7.18 4.47 16.23
N ALA A 45 -5.86 4.29 16.44
CA ALA A 45 -5.07 5.17 17.31
C ALA A 45 -5.05 6.64 16.83
N LEU A 46 -5.15 6.84 15.52
CA LEU A 46 -5.26 8.16 14.89
C LEU A 46 -6.71 8.66 14.80
N ASN A 47 -7.71 7.92 15.28
CA ASN A 47 -9.12 8.19 15.08
C ASN A 47 -9.43 8.53 13.61
N ALA A 48 -9.01 7.63 12.71
CA ALA A 48 -9.11 7.75 11.26
C ALA A 48 -9.68 6.47 10.65
N SER A 49 -10.22 6.57 9.44
CA SER A 49 -10.69 5.43 8.65
C SER A 49 -9.57 4.88 7.77
N LEU A 50 -9.50 3.56 7.62
CA LEU A 50 -8.59 2.88 6.70
C LEU A 50 -9.33 2.52 5.41
N GLU A 51 -8.89 3.07 4.28
CA GLU A 51 -9.37 2.71 2.95
C GLU A 51 -8.32 1.86 2.23
N ILE A 52 -8.73 0.75 1.63
CA ILE A 52 -7.87 -0.15 0.85
C ILE A 52 -8.49 -0.28 -0.53
N ARG A 53 -7.71 0.03 -1.56
CA ARG A 53 -8.15 -0.03 -2.95
C ARG A 53 -7.21 -0.90 -3.75
N MET A 54 -7.77 -1.89 -4.41
CA MET A 54 -7.07 -2.67 -5.43
C MET A 54 -7.11 -1.88 -6.74
N THR A 55 -5.99 -1.83 -7.45
CA THR A 55 -5.90 -1.22 -8.79
C THR A 55 -5.41 -2.27 -9.77
N SER A 56 -5.92 -2.26 -11.00
CA SER A 56 -5.35 -3.11 -12.04
C SER A 56 -3.93 -2.64 -12.35
N ASP A 57 -2.99 -3.59 -12.34
CA ASP A 57 -1.61 -3.30 -12.70
C ASP A 57 -1.56 -3.20 -14.24
N ARG A 58 -1.91 -2.02 -14.79
CA ARG A 58 -1.79 -1.71 -16.22
C ARG A 58 -0.33 -1.59 -16.69
N LYS A 59 0.57 -2.42 -16.15
CA LYS A 59 1.93 -2.57 -16.65
C LYS A 59 2.18 -3.88 -17.40
N ARG A 60 1.15 -4.70 -17.60
CA ARG A 60 1.16 -5.83 -18.54
C ARG A 60 -0.10 -5.84 -19.38
N GLU A 61 -0.09 -5.12 -20.50
CA GLU A 61 -0.46 -5.62 -21.83
C GLU A 61 -0.62 -4.48 -22.83
N LEU A 62 0.09 -4.61 -23.95
CA LEU A 62 -0.40 -4.38 -25.31
C LEU A 62 0.65 -5.02 -26.24
N VAL A 63 0.72 -6.34 -26.24
CA VAL A 63 1.18 -7.05 -27.44
C VAL A 63 -0.09 -7.29 -28.25
N PRO A 64 -0.29 -6.65 -29.40
CA PRO A 64 -1.47 -6.92 -30.20
C PRO A 64 -1.41 -8.36 -30.71
N GLU A 65 -2.34 -9.18 -30.22
CA GLU A 65 -2.58 -10.57 -30.62
C GLU A 65 -3.23 -10.65 -32.02
N THR A 66 -2.65 -9.99 -33.02
CA THR A 66 -3.05 -10.14 -34.42
C THR A 66 -1.84 -10.21 -35.34
N THR A 67 -1.01 -11.26 -35.18
CA THR A 67 -0.04 -11.67 -36.21
C THR A 67 -0.19 -13.14 -36.61
N LYS A 68 -1.38 -13.73 -36.47
CA LYS A 68 -1.68 -15.06 -37.01
C LYS A 68 -3.11 -15.17 -37.51
N ALA A 69 -3.41 -14.58 -38.67
CA ALA A 69 -4.37 -15.08 -39.65
C ALA A 69 -4.48 -14.13 -40.85
N SER A 70 -3.44 -14.05 -41.70
CA SER A 70 -3.61 -13.94 -43.16
C SER A 70 -2.24 -14.02 -43.83
N SER A 71 -1.62 -15.19 -43.78
CA SER A 71 -0.57 -15.57 -44.73
C SER A 71 -0.66 -17.07 -45.01
N ARG A 72 -1.61 -17.42 -45.88
CA ARG A 72 -1.42 -18.53 -46.82
C ARG A 72 -1.67 -17.97 -48.22
N LEU A 73 -0.56 -17.88 -48.94
CA LEU A 73 -0.46 -17.61 -50.38
C LEU A 73 -0.95 -18.83 -51.19
N HIS A 74 -1.25 -18.55 -52.46
CA HIS A 74 -1.41 -19.46 -53.62
C HIS A 74 -2.82 -20.07 -53.81
N THR A 75 -3.57 -19.59 -54.81
CA THR A 75 -3.38 -19.91 -56.24
C THR A 75 -3.83 -18.72 -57.08
#